data_AF-W9PMB4-F1
#
_entry.id   AF-W9PMB4-F1
#
_cell.length_a   1.000
_cell.length_b   1.000
_cell.length_c   1.000
_cell.angle_alpha   90.00
_cell.angle_beta   90.00
_cell.angle_gamma   90.00
#
_symmetry.space_group_name_H-M   'P 1'
#
loop_
_entity.id
_entity.type
_entity.pdbx_description
1 polymer ?
#
loop_
_entity_poly.entity_id
_entity_poly.type
_entity_poly.pdbx_seq_one_letter_code
_entity_poly.pdbx_strand_id
1 'polypeptide(L)'
;MMIFNLFNIAISTLSNQVFATPVPGDNTLHARSPPPPPPPPPPIPPAPPATTANKSTVEIHPHIAPQVGPIPKIHFVPRHQLDNFAGKPVPPHRLHQRRDLPDIGKVVAYPFGKLPEFVKDNRYEWNNIQYPAYSFGRVLLGAKSYANAQPRTCSGSLVGPRHVLIARHCFGDKLADSISFESNFFEGRSGGKSYATDVITLDGLECQKTPKDGEEKFNCALLNDWAILILADRMGETHGYLGVKEFDTKTLMNKQPFSHVGFPNKFLYDKGKPLRQDGITVEKCYTSCDIPGDRLLTDADCQCGASGGPLFRMEDGLAWQYGVASSRFWDLTESQTPPDRCAFVSSTKFITAVAMARQQVP
;
A
#
# COMPACT_ATOMS: atom_id res chain seq x y z
N MET A 1 25.19 -51.98 26.03
CA MET A 1 24.06 -51.80 25.09
C MET A 1 23.95 -50.30 24.84
N MET A 2 24.56 -49.69 23.81
CA MET A 2 24.31 -49.80 22.35
C MET A 2 22.83 -49.49 22.04
N ILE A 3 22.43 -48.50 21.23
CA ILE A 3 22.99 -47.93 19.98
C ILE A 3 22.60 -46.45 19.83
N PHE A 4 23.54 -45.59 19.38
CA PHE A 4 23.33 -44.25 18.82
C PHE A 4 23.35 -44.34 17.29
N ASN A 5 22.43 -43.68 16.57
CA ASN A 5 22.46 -43.55 15.11
C ASN A 5 22.88 -42.13 14.71
N LEU A 6 24.06 -42.06 14.09
CA LEU A 6 24.63 -40.90 13.38
C LEU A 6 24.34 -41.07 11.89
N PHE A 7 23.82 -40.03 11.24
CA PHE A 7 23.87 -39.91 9.78
C PHE A 7 24.93 -38.88 9.38
N ASN A 8 25.94 -39.38 8.67
CA ASN A 8 27.02 -38.64 8.04
C ASN A 8 26.52 -37.94 6.77
N ILE A 9 26.97 -36.70 6.53
CA ILE A 9 27.00 -36.09 5.19
C ILE A 9 28.47 -35.93 4.81
N ALA A 10 28.90 -36.68 3.79
CA ALA A 10 30.21 -36.60 3.19
C ALA A 10 30.22 -35.54 2.08
N ILE A 11 31.28 -34.72 2.07
CA ILE A 11 31.66 -33.85 0.96
C ILE A 11 32.50 -34.68 -0.02
N SER A 12 32.19 -34.62 -1.31
CA SER A 12 33.13 -34.94 -2.38
C SER A 12 32.79 -34.15 -3.64
N THR A 13 33.74 -33.35 -4.07
CA THR A 13 33.84 -32.73 -5.39
C THR A 13 34.47 -33.72 -6.36
N LEU A 14 34.03 -33.76 -7.63
CA LEU A 14 34.88 -33.83 -8.82
C LEU A 14 34.04 -33.92 -10.12
N SER A 15 34.51 -33.16 -11.10
CA SER A 15 34.08 -33.06 -12.49
C SER A 15 33.85 -34.39 -13.21
N ASN A 16 32.93 -34.40 -14.18
CA ASN A 16 33.24 -34.84 -15.53
C ASN A 16 32.19 -34.37 -16.56
N GLN A 17 32.70 -33.83 -17.66
CA GLN A 17 31.98 -33.54 -18.90
C GLN A 17 31.65 -34.86 -19.62
N VAL A 18 30.49 -34.96 -20.29
CA VAL A 18 30.34 -35.67 -21.57
C VAL A 18 29.19 -35.07 -22.40
N PHE A 19 29.59 -34.49 -23.53
CA PHE A 19 29.02 -34.53 -24.89
C PHE A 19 27.53 -34.83 -25.13
N ALA A 20 26.88 -33.90 -25.86
CA ALA A 20 25.89 -34.24 -26.88
C ALA A 20 26.46 -33.87 -28.26
N THR A 21 26.60 -34.87 -29.13
CA THR A 21 27.03 -34.76 -30.52
C THR A 21 25.89 -34.33 -31.46
N PRO A 22 26.23 -33.81 -32.65
CA PRO A 22 25.30 -33.21 -33.60
C PRO A 22 24.82 -34.20 -34.67
N VAL A 23 23.65 -33.91 -35.26
CA VAL A 23 23.14 -34.59 -36.45
C VAL A 23 23.86 -34.04 -37.71
N PRO A 24 24.28 -34.88 -38.67
CA PRO A 24 25.16 -34.50 -39.79
C PRO A 24 24.44 -34.32 -41.13
N GLY A 25 25.06 -33.51 -42.00
CA GLY A 25 24.79 -33.41 -43.44
C GLY A 25 24.93 -31.96 -43.92
N ASP A 26 25.73 -31.59 -44.91
CA ASP A 26 26.61 -32.34 -45.81
C ASP A 26 27.66 -31.32 -46.34
N ASN A 27 28.89 -31.78 -46.54
CA ASN A 27 30.04 -30.98 -46.91
C ASN A 27 30.15 -30.89 -48.43
N THR A 28 30.35 -29.69 -48.99
CA THR A 28 31.24 -29.49 -50.17
C THR A 28 31.56 -28.00 -50.35
N LEU A 29 32.67 -27.55 -49.79
CA LEU A 29 33.30 -26.27 -50.14
C LEU A 29 34.41 -26.52 -51.15
N HIS A 30 34.13 -26.25 -52.42
CA HIS A 30 35.15 -25.98 -53.41
C HIS A 30 35.74 -24.58 -53.14
N ALA A 31 37.07 -24.49 -53.05
CA ALA A 31 37.79 -23.23 -53.02
C ALA A 31 37.46 -22.38 -54.27
N ARG A 32 36.91 -21.18 -54.06
CA ARG A 32 36.79 -20.14 -55.09
C ARG A 32 37.49 -18.88 -54.59
N SER A 33 38.32 -18.32 -55.46
CA SER A 33 39.08 -17.08 -55.30
C SER A 33 38.21 -15.88 -54.85
N PRO A 34 38.77 -14.89 -54.15
CA PRO A 34 38.02 -13.73 -53.69
C PRO A 34 37.45 -12.92 -54.88
N PRO A 35 36.24 -12.36 -54.75
CA PRO A 35 35.66 -11.49 -55.77
C PRO A 35 36.43 -10.17 -55.88
N PRO A 36 36.51 -9.56 -57.08
CA PRO A 36 37.11 -8.25 -57.25
C PRO A 36 36.32 -7.16 -56.51
N PRO A 37 36.97 -6.05 -56.11
CA PRO A 37 36.33 -4.98 -55.37
C PRO A 37 35.21 -4.31 -56.19
N PRO A 38 34.14 -3.82 -55.52
CA PRO A 38 33.04 -3.16 -56.20
C PRO A 38 33.49 -1.83 -56.86
N PRO A 39 32.86 -1.44 -57.97
CA PRO A 39 33.13 -0.16 -58.62
C PRO A 39 32.74 1.03 -57.71
N PRO A 40 33.40 2.19 -57.86
CA PRO A 40 33.10 3.37 -57.08
C PRO A 40 31.66 3.87 -57.33
N PRO A 41 30.98 4.43 -56.32
CA PRO A 41 29.62 4.92 -56.44
C PRO A 41 29.55 6.12 -57.42
N PRO A 42 28.42 6.28 -58.15
CA PRO A 42 28.22 7.42 -59.03
C PRO A 42 28.13 8.74 -58.23
N PRO A 43 28.48 9.89 -58.85
CA PRO A 43 28.46 11.18 -58.18
C PRO A 43 27.04 11.57 -57.72
N ILE A 44 26.98 12.12 -56.50
CA ILE A 44 25.75 12.53 -55.81
C ILE A 44 25.09 13.71 -56.55
N PRO A 45 23.79 13.64 -56.91
CA PRO A 45 23.06 14.78 -57.46
C PRO A 45 22.97 15.95 -56.45
N PRO A 46 22.97 17.21 -56.90
CA PRO A 46 22.89 18.36 -56.00
C PRO A 46 21.59 18.34 -55.17
N ALA A 47 21.72 18.72 -53.90
CA ALA A 47 20.67 18.63 -52.89
C ALA A 47 19.42 19.47 -53.26
N PRO A 48 18.20 18.97 -53.02
CA PRO A 48 16.98 19.77 -53.09
C PRO A 48 16.98 20.88 -52.02
N PRO A 49 16.25 22.00 -52.24
CA PRO A 49 16.15 23.09 -51.27
C PRO A 49 15.55 22.59 -49.95
N ALA A 50 16.10 23.07 -48.83
CA ALA A 50 15.67 22.72 -47.48
C ALA A 50 14.17 23.02 -47.27
N THR A 51 13.34 21.98 -47.27
CA THR A 51 12.00 22.03 -46.69
C THR A 51 12.14 22.03 -45.17
N THR A 52 11.62 23.09 -44.54
CA THR A 52 11.50 23.25 -43.10
C THR A 52 10.79 22.04 -42.48
N ALA A 53 11.57 21.17 -41.84
CA ALA A 53 11.04 20.13 -40.97
C ALA A 53 10.32 20.82 -39.81
N ASN A 54 8.99 20.71 -39.82
CA ASN A 54 8.13 21.10 -38.72
C ASN A 54 8.53 20.25 -37.51
N LYS A 55 9.29 20.83 -36.58
CA LYS A 55 9.55 20.22 -35.28
C LYS A 55 8.19 20.06 -34.60
N SER A 56 7.66 18.84 -34.63
CA SER A 56 6.70 18.39 -33.62
C SER A 56 7.35 18.64 -32.27
N THR A 57 6.96 19.73 -31.65
CA THR A 57 7.31 20.06 -30.29
C THR A 57 6.43 19.13 -29.47
N VAL A 58 6.95 17.93 -29.18
CA VAL A 58 6.44 17.16 -28.05
C VAL A 58 6.64 18.09 -26.85
N GLU A 59 5.55 18.65 -26.33
CA GLU A 59 5.55 19.27 -25.02
C GLU A 59 5.99 18.19 -24.02
N ILE A 60 7.30 18.16 -23.76
CA ILE A 60 7.85 17.56 -22.57
C ILE A 60 7.19 18.34 -21.45
N HIS A 61 6.16 17.75 -20.85
CA HIS A 61 5.56 18.27 -19.64
C HIS A 61 6.71 18.57 -18.68
N PRO A 62 6.82 19.81 -18.17
CA PRO A 62 7.89 20.12 -17.25
C PRO A 62 7.84 19.10 -16.12
N HIS A 63 9.00 18.48 -15.83
CA HIS A 63 9.17 17.72 -14.60
C HIS A 63 8.60 18.58 -13.48
N ILE A 64 7.45 18.19 -12.94
CA ILE A 64 6.81 18.87 -11.83
C ILE A 64 7.85 18.82 -10.73
N ALA A 65 8.51 19.96 -10.47
CA ALA A 65 9.37 20.10 -9.32
C ALA A 65 8.53 19.64 -8.11
N PRO A 66 9.00 18.67 -7.30
CA PRO A 66 8.21 18.21 -6.17
C PRO A 66 7.89 19.44 -5.33
N GLN A 67 6.60 19.80 -5.25
CA GLN A 67 6.17 20.87 -4.35
C GLN A 67 6.55 20.42 -2.94
N VAL A 68 7.61 21.04 -2.40
CA VAL A 68 8.18 20.70 -1.10
C VAL A 68 7.19 21.20 -0.05
N GLY A 69 6.32 20.31 0.41
CA GLY A 69 5.55 20.55 1.63
C GLY A 69 6.47 20.66 2.85
N PRO A 70 5.96 21.09 4.01
CA PRO A 70 6.75 21.10 5.23
C PRO A 70 7.23 19.69 5.59
N ILE A 71 8.43 19.61 6.16
CA ILE A 71 8.92 18.37 6.79
C ILE A 71 8.07 18.17 8.06
N PRO A 72 7.34 17.06 8.20
CA PRO A 72 6.51 16.84 9.38
C PRO A 72 7.35 16.68 10.64
N LYS A 73 6.82 17.04 11.81
CA LYS A 73 7.41 16.72 13.11
C LYS A 73 6.85 15.40 13.64
N ILE A 74 7.70 14.48 14.11
CA ILE A 74 7.22 13.28 14.81
C ILE A 74 7.05 13.58 16.30
N HIS A 75 5.88 13.22 16.80
CA HIS A 75 5.54 13.16 18.22
C HIS A 75 5.41 11.69 18.62
N PHE A 76 6.35 11.24 19.44
CA PHE A 76 6.28 9.94 20.09
C PHE A 76 5.43 10.06 21.35
N VAL A 77 4.37 9.27 21.43
CA VAL A 77 3.44 9.27 22.55
C VAL A 77 3.75 8.08 23.45
N PRO A 78 4.13 8.32 24.72
CA PRO A 78 4.29 7.26 25.68
C PRO A 78 2.97 6.51 25.93
N ARG A 79 3.06 5.18 26.07
CA ARG A 79 1.89 4.30 26.27
C ARG A 79 0.96 4.75 27.40
N HIS A 80 1.54 5.21 28.52
CA HIS A 80 0.79 5.61 29.71
C HIS A 80 -0.07 6.86 29.47
N GLN A 81 0.28 7.72 28.51
CA GLN A 81 -0.54 8.89 28.18
C GLN A 81 -1.84 8.49 27.48
N LEU A 82 -1.83 7.36 26.75
CA LEU A 82 -3.01 6.84 26.05
C LEU A 82 -4.00 6.15 27.00
N ASP A 83 -3.56 5.68 28.17
CA ASP A 83 -4.44 5.01 29.15
C ASP A 83 -5.58 5.94 29.62
N ASN A 84 -5.35 7.26 29.61
CA ASN A 84 -6.33 8.29 29.99
C ASN A 84 -7.55 8.38 29.05
N PHE A 85 -7.47 7.79 27.85
CA PHE A 85 -8.51 7.88 26.81
C PHE A 85 -9.32 6.57 26.65
N ALA A 86 -8.97 5.52 27.41
CA ALA A 86 -9.72 4.29 27.69
C ALA A 86 -10.62 3.74 26.56
N GLY A 87 -10.10 3.60 25.32
CA GLY A 87 -10.74 2.85 24.23
C GLY A 87 -12.12 3.35 23.78
N LYS A 88 -12.58 4.51 24.26
CA LYS A 88 -13.94 4.99 23.98
C LYS A 88 -14.11 5.22 22.48
N PRO A 89 -15.22 4.76 21.86
CA PRO A 89 -15.49 5.05 20.47
C PRO A 89 -15.41 6.54 20.17
N VAL A 90 -14.64 6.88 19.16
CA VAL A 90 -14.52 8.26 18.71
C VAL A 90 -15.52 8.44 17.57
N PRO A 91 -16.50 9.37 17.68
CA PRO A 91 -17.62 9.40 16.75
C PRO A 91 -17.22 9.90 15.35
N PRO A 92 -17.85 9.35 14.30
CA PRO A 92 -17.73 9.81 12.92
C PRO A 92 -18.38 11.18 12.74
N HIS A 93 -18.07 11.82 11.62
CA HIS A 93 -18.81 12.97 11.13
C HIS A 93 -19.12 12.80 9.65
N ARG A 94 -20.42 12.76 9.35
CA ARG A 94 -20.94 12.80 8.00
C ARG A 94 -21.41 14.21 7.70
N LEU A 95 -20.94 14.77 6.60
CA LEU A 95 -21.49 16.01 6.08
C LEU A 95 -22.82 15.76 5.37
N HIS A 96 -23.69 16.77 5.43
CA HIS A 96 -24.80 16.86 4.48
C HIS A 96 -24.21 17.04 3.09
N GLN A 97 -24.76 16.30 2.11
CA GLN A 97 -24.20 16.13 0.78
C GLN A 97 -23.88 17.49 0.14
N ARG A 98 -22.59 17.81 0.02
CA ARG A 98 -22.09 19.04 -0.60
C ARG A 98 -22.13 18.92 -2.13
N ARG A 99 -22.60 19.97 -2.81
CA ARG A 99 -22.62 20.06 -4.30
C ARG A 99 -21.32 20.64 -4.87
N ASP A 100 -20.41 21.08 -4.01
CA ASP A 100 -19.21 21.89 -4.30
C ASP A 100 -17.90 21.09 -4.29
N LEU A 101 -17.90 19.82 -3.89
CA LEU A 101 -16.75 18.95 -4.15
C LEU A 101 -16.72 18.61 -5.64
N PRO A 102 -15.55 18.70 -6.31
CA PRO A 102 -15.48 18.43 -7.73
C PRO A 102 -15.98 17.02 -7.99
N ASP A 103 -17.01 16.91 -8.83
CA ASP A 103 -17.43 15.63 -9.39
C ASP A 103 -16.23 15.08 -10.15
N ILE A 104 -15.61 14.03 -9.59
CA ILE A 104 -14.48 13.36 -10.23
C ILE A 104 -14.92 12.55 -11.47
N GLY A 105 -16.21 12.62 -11.82
CA GLY A 105 -16.81 12.07 -13.04
C GLY A 105 -17.24 10.62 -12.84
N LYS A 106 -18.39 10.22 -13.39
CA LYS A 106 -18.77 8.79 -13.47
C LYS A 106 -17.85 8.09 -14.45
N VAL A 107 -17.00 7.19 -13.97
CA VAL A 107 -16.27 6.24 -14.82
C VAL A 107 -16.94 4.88 -14.73
N VAL A 108 -17.25 4.34 -15.91
CA VAL A 108 -17.83 3.01 -16.12
C VAL A 108 -16.86 1.97 -15.57
N ALA A 109 -17.35 1.04 -14.76
CA ALA A 109 -16.59 -0.13 -14.33
C ALA A 109 -16.11 -0.88 -15.58
N TYR A 110 -14.81 -0.82 -15.88
CA TYR A 110 -14.25 -1.63 -16.95
C TYR A 110 -14.16 -3.08 -16.48
N PRO A 111 -14.61 -4.06 -17.29
CA PRO A 111 -14.32 -5.45 -17.01
C PRO A 111 -12.81 -5.62 -17.13
N PHE A 112 -12.17 -6.02 -16.03
CA PHE A 112 -10.74 -6.28 -15.99
C PHE A 112 -10.31 -7.19 -17.16
N GLY A 113 -9.12 -6.94 -17.71
CA GLY A 113 -8.39 -7.99 -18.40
C GLY A 113 -8.28 -9.17 -17.44
N LYS A 114 -8.85 -10.32 -17.81
CA LYS A 114 -9.00 -11.48 -16.94
C LYS A 114 -7.70 -11.76 -16.18
N LEU A 115 -7.71 -11.50 -14.86
CA LEU A 115 -6.83 -12.23 -13.97
C LEU A 115 -7.05 -13.72 -14.23
N PRO A 116 -6.01 -14.57 -14.16
CA PRO A 116 -6.21 -16.00 -14.30
C PRO A 116 -7.29 -16.45 -13.32
N GLU A 117 -8.21 -17.31 -13.75
CA GLU A 117 -9.41 -17.73 -13.00
C GLU A 117 -9.09 -18.35 -11.62
N PHE A 118 -7.83 -18.75 -11.39
CA PHE A 118 -7.32 -19.25 -10.10
C PHE A 118 -6.91 -18.16 -9.10
N VAL A 119 -6.83 -16.89 -9.52
CA VAL A 119 -6.55 -15.73 -8.66
C VAL A 119 -7.88 -15.10 -8.26
N LYS A 120 -8.40 -15.47 -7.09
CA LYS A 120 -9.64 -14.88 -6.55
C LYS A 120 -9.35 -13.51 -5.96
N ASP A 121 -9.34 -12.48 -6.79
CA ASP A 121 -9.30 -11.07 -6.36
C ASP A 121 -10.71 -10.48 -6.45
N ASN A 122 -11.29 -10.10 -5.32
CA ASN A 122 -12.66 -9.58 -5.25
C ASN A 122 -12.70 -8.05 -5.15
N ARG A 123 -11.56 -7.39 -5.37
CA ARG A 123 -11.48 -5.93 -5.40
C ARG A 123 -12.07 -5.38 -6.70
N TYR A 124 -12.65 -4.19 -6.61
CA TYR A 124 -13.15 -3.45 -7.75
C TYR A 124 -12.74 -1.97 -7.68
N GLU A 125 -12.63 -1.34 -8.84
CA GLU A 125 -12.36 0.11 -8.92
C GLU A 125 -13.54 0.89 -8.33
N TRP A 126 -13.26 1.77 -7.38
CA TRP A 126 -14.31 2.45 -6.61
C TRP A 126 -14.32 3.96 -6.80
N ASN A 127 -14.91 4.39 -7.91
CA ASN A 127 -15.15 5.79 -8.18
C ASN A 127 -16.48 6.24 -7.57
N ASN A 128 -16.44 6.75 -6.33
CA ASN A 128 -17.62 7.23 -5.63
C ASN A 128 -17.37 8.61 -5.03
N ILE A 129 -18.41 9.42 -4.97
CA ILE A 129 -18.41 10.76 -4.38
C ILE A 129 -19.25 10.82 -3.09
N GLN A 130 -19.99 9.76 -2.77
CA GLN A 130 -20.79 9.69 -1.57
C GLN A 130 -19.92 9.33 -0.36
N TYR A 131 -20.25 9.90 0.80
CA TYR A 131 -19.64 9.52 2.06
C TYR A 131 -19.68 7.98 2.23
N PRO A 132 -18.56 7.34 2.63
CA PRO A 132 -17.30 7.93 3.13
C PRO A 132 -16.18 8.09 2.08
N ALA A 133 -16.46 8.12 0.76
CA ALA A 133 -15.42 8.10 -0.28
C ALA A 133 -14.34 9.20 -0.13
N TYR A 134 -14.76 10.44 0.14
CA TYR A 134 -13.87 11.57 0.41
C TYR A 134 -13.11 11.49 1.74
N SER A 135 -13.53 10.61 2.66
CA SER A 135 -12.77 10.33 3.88
C SER A 135 -11.57 9.42 3.61
N PHE A 136 -11.46 8.80 2.44
CA PHE A 136 -10.33 7.95 2.07
C PHE A 136 -9.41 8.68 1.08
N GLY A 137 -8.13 8.34 1.10
CA GLY A 137 -7.19 8.95 0.18
C GLY A 137 -5.87 8.21 0.10
N ARG A 138 -5.11 8.56 -0.93
CA ARG A 138 -3.72 8.13 -1.03
C ARG A 138 -2.84 9.07 -0.22
N VAL A 139 -1.81 8.49 0.39
CA VAL A 139 -0.75 9.23 1.07
C VAL A 139 0.52 9.14 0.24
N LEU A 140 1.08 10.29 -0.11
CA LEU A 140 2.33 10.40 -0.84
C LEU A 140 3.44 10.83 0.12
N LEU A 141 4.53 10.06 0.12
CA LEU A 141 5.73 10.35 0.89
C LEU A 141 6.84 10.79 -0.06
N GLY A 142 7.42 11.97 0.20
CA GLY A 142 8.47 12.58 -0.60
C GLY A 142 9.73 11.72 -0.77
N ALA A 143 10.43 11.92 -1.89
CA ALA A 143 11.53 11.07 -2.35
C ALA A 143 12.88 11.28 -1.62
N LYS A 144 13.15 12.48 -1.11
CA LYS A 144 14.49 12.89 -0.66
C LYS A 144 15.00 12.19 0.61
N SER A 145 14.11 11.71 1.47
CA SER A 145 14.45 10.98 2.70
C SER A 145 14.96 9.56 2.45
N TYR A 146 14.75 9.05 1.23
CA TYR A 146 15.30 7.81 0.76
C TYR A 146 16.37 8.16 -0.25
N ALA A 147 17.65 8.06 0.13
CA ALA A 147 18.76 8.29 -0.80
C ALA A 147 18.52 7.49 -2.10
N ASN A 148 18.16 8.19 -3.19
CA ASN A 148 17.82 7.65 -4.52
C ASN A 148 16.48 6.90 -4.69
N ALA A 149 15.46 7.05 -3.83
CA ALA A 149 14.19 6.31 -4.01
C ALA A 149 13.05 7.11 -4.65
N GLN A 150 12.17 6.37 -5.33
CA GLN A 150 10.89 6.85 -5.85
C GLN A 150 9.95 7.25 -4.70
N PRO A 151 9.04 8.23 -4.89
CA PRO A 151 7.99 8.53 -3.94
C PRO A 151 7.26 7.25 -3.51
N ARG A 152 7.07 7.06 -2.21
CA ARG A 152 6.26 5.95 -1.71
C ARG A 152 4.81 6.38 -1.65
N THR A 153 3.92 5.44 -1.98
CA THR A 153 2.47 5.63 -1.84
C THR A 153 1.95 4.65 -0.80
N CYS A 154 1.15 5.19 0.10
CA CYS A 154 0.32 4.46 1.04
C CYS A 154 -1.13 4.91 0.88
N SER A 155 -2.01 4.33 1.67
CA SER A 155 -3.42 4.71 1.82
C SER A 155 -3.63 5.33 3.20
N GLY A 156 -4.73 6.06 3.37
CA GLY A 156 -5.11 6.61 4.66
C GLY A 156 -6.59 6.93 4.71
N SER A 157 -7.05 7.24 5.92
CA SER A 157 -8.45 7.57 6.19
C SER A 157 -8.57 8.72 7.18
N LEU A 158 -9.43 9.69 6.88
CA LEU A 158 -9.77 10.78 7.78
C LEU A 158 -10.55 10.22 8.97
N VAL A 159 -10.06 10.47 10.18
CA VAL A 159 -10.66 10.06 11.48
C VAL A 159 -10.98 11.25 12.39
N GLY A 160 -10.75 12.47 11.90
CA GLY A 160 -11.05 13.72 12.56
C GLY A 160 -10.91 14.91 11.61
N PRO A 161 -11.09 16.16 12.10
CA PRO A 161 -11.02 17.35 11.27
C PRO A 161 -9.69 17.51 10.51
N ARG A 162 -8.57 17.11 11.13
CA ARG A 162 -7.22 17.20 10.55
C ARG A 162 -6.48 15.86 10.53
N HIS A 163 -7.13 14.78 10.96
CA HIS A 163 -6.45 13.56 11.39
C HIS A 163 -6.60 12.48 10.35
N VAL A 164 -5.48 12.00 9.80
CA VAL A 164 -5.45 10.85 8.90
C VAL A 164 -4.81 9.67 9.60
N LEU A 165 -5.54 8.57 9.76
CA LEU A 165 -5.00 7.31 10.24
C LEU A 165 -4.31 6.56 9.08
N ILE A 166 -3.09 6.10 9.32
CA ILE A 166 -2.20 5.44 8.36
C ILE A 166 -1.40 4.33 9.05
N ALA A 167 -0.76 3.45 8.29
CA ALA A 167 0.25 2.51 8.80
C ALA A 167 1.57 3.23 9.10
N ARG A 168 2.21 2.88 10.23
CA ARG A 168 3.48 3.48 10.66
C ARG A 168 4.63 3.16 9.73
N HIS A 169 4.69 1.93 9.20
CA HIS A 169 5.76 1.48 8.32
C HIS A 169 5.85 2.28 7.01
N CYS A 170 4.84 3.08 6.67
CA CYS A 170 4.84 3.93 5.48
C CYS A 170 6.00 4.92 5.46
N PHE A 171 6.39 5.48 6.61
CA PHE A 171 7.47 6.47 6.71
C PHE A 171 8.78 5.92 7.32
N GLY A 172 8.79 4.68 7.85
CA GLY A 172 10.01 4.05 8.38
C GLY A 172 10.68 4.86 9.50
N ASP A 173 12.00 4.71 9.66
CA ASP A 173 12.78 5.40 10.71
C ASP A 173 13.25 6.81 10.31
N LYS A 174 13.06 7.20 9.04
CA LYS A 174 13.45 8.51 8.52
C LYS A 174 12.25 9.17 7.85
N LEU A 175 11.84 10.32 8.39
CA LEU A 175 10.72 11.07 7.81
C LEU A 175 11.00 11.48 6.38
N ALA A 176 9.95 11.38 5.57
CA ALA A 176 9.90 12.04 4.27
C ALA A 176 9.99 13.55 4.40
N ASP A 177 10.73 14.17 3.49
CA ASP A 177 10.83 15.63 3.37
C ASP A 177 9.47 16.31 3.18
N SER A 178 8.47 15.56 2.76
CA SER A 178 7.06 15.96 2.83
C SER A 178 6.16 14.72 2.87
N ILE A 179 5.01 14.86 3.51
CA ILE A 179 3.92 13.88 3.47
C ILE A 179 2.65 14.63 3.05
N SER A 180 1.90 14.09 2.10
CA SER A 180 0.62 14.67 1.68
C SER A 180 -0.48 13.61 1.60
N PHE A 181 -1.69 14.02 1.94
CA PHE A 181 -2.90 13.23 1.79
C PHE A 181 -3.74 13.81 0.65
N GLU A 182 -4.07 12.96 -0.31
CA GLU A 182 -4.91 13.30 -1.46
C GLU A 182 -6.21 12.50 -1.36
N SER A 183 -7.25 13.19 -0.92
CA SER A 183 -8.59 12.62 -0.72
C SER A 183 -9.20 12.20 -2.06
N ASN A 184 -9.94 11.08 -2.03
CA ASN A 184 -10.71 10.53 -3.15
C ASN A 184 -9.94 10.56 -4.48
N PHE A 185 -8.66 10.16 -4.43
CA PHE A 185 -7.80 10.26 -5.60
C PHE A 185 -8.26 9.28 -6.68
N PHE A 186 -8.50 9.78 -7.89
CA PHE A 186 -8.90 8.99 -9.05
C PHE A 186 -8.24 9.57 -10.30
N GLU A 187 -7.35 8.80 -10.94
CA GLU A 187 -6.76 9.11 -12.26
C GLU A 187 -6.20 10.54 -12.38
N GLY A 188 -5.37 10.95 -11.42
CA GLY A 188 -4.72 12.27 -11.45
C GLY A 188 -5.53 13.39 -10.82
N ARG A 189 -6.80 13.14 -10.47
CA ARG A 189 -7.67 14.08 -9.77
C ARG A 189 -7.78 13.69 -8.30
N SER A 190 -7.91 14.69 -7.43
CA SER A 190 -8.19 14.49 -6.00
C SER A 190 -9.36 15.36 -5.57
N GLY A 191 -10.15 14.88 -4.62
CA GLY A 191 -11.14 15.69 -3.89
C GLY A 191 -10.54 16.83 -3.08
N GLY A 192 -9.25 16.73 -2.77
CA GLY A 192 -8.48 17.77 -2.12
C GLY A 192 -7.11 17.22 -1.74
N LYS A 193 -6.13 18.11 -1.57
CA LYS A 193 -4.78 17.78 -1.13
C LYS A 193 -4.43 18.61 0.09
N SER A 194 -3.88 17.97 1.11
CA SER A 194 -3.29 18.66 2.26
C SER A 194 -1.98 18.01 2.66
N TYR A 195 -1.06 18.81 3.19
CA TYR A 195 0.23 18.34 3.69
C TYR A 195 0.15 18.03 5.19
N ALA A 196 0.85 17.00 5.63
CA ALA A 196 0.99 16.73 7.05
C ALA A 196 2.02 17.69 7.67
N THR A 197 1.67 18.29 8.80
CA THR A 197 2.60 19.11 9.61
C THR A 197 3.22 18.30 10.74
N ASP A 198 2.49 17.29 11.23
CA ASP A 198 2.88 16.47 12.36
C ASP A 198 2.48 15.01 12.14
N VAL A 199 3.22 14.11 12.78
CA VAL A 199 2.96 12.66 12.82
C VAL A 199 2.94 12.23 14.27
N ILE A 200 1.84 11.63 14.72
CA ILE A 200 1.69 11.07 16.05
C ILE A 200 1.81 9.55 15.95
N THR A 201 2.72 8.97 16.72
CA THR A 201 2.93 7.51 16.80
C THR A 201 3.30 7.12 18.22
N LEU A 202 3.14 5.84 18.57
CA LEU A 202 3.64 5.32 19.84
C LEU A 202 5.16 5.42 19.97
N ASP A 203 5.61 5.75 21.18
CA ASP A 203 7.01 5.65 21.59
C ASP A 203 7.39 4.17 21.75
N GLY A 204 8.40 3.72 21.00
CA GLY A 204 8.82 2.32 20.93
C GLY A 204 8.02 1.42 19.97
N LEU A 205 8.49 0.19 19.81
CA LEU A 205 7.75 -0.90 19.17
C LEU A 205 7.32 -1.87 20.27
N GLU A 206 6.04 -2.21 20.33
CA GLU A 206 5.62 -3.28 21.22
C GLU A 206 6.06 -4.60 20.61
N CYS A 207 7.01 -5.25 21.27
CA CYS A 207 7.54 -6.52 20.84
C CYS A 207 6.81 -7.64 21.57
N GLN A 208 6.09 -8.48 20.83
CA GLN A 208 5.64 -9.73 21.41
C GLN A 208 6.73 -10.79 21.31
N LYS A 209 7.00 -11.44 22.45
CA LYS A 209 7.81 -12.65 22.53
C LYS A 209 7.00 -13.82 22.03
N THR A 210 7.48 -14.48 20.99
CA THR A 210 6.93 -15.75 20.50
C THR A 210 8.01 -16.81 20.71
N PRO A 211 7.78 -17.84 21.53
CA PRO A 211 8.69 -18.98 21.57
C PRO A 211 8.63 -19.69 20.21
N LYS A 212 9.76 -19.76 19.51
CA LYS A 212 9.87 -20.55 18.29
C LYS A 212 11.18 -21.33 18.35
N ASP A 213 11.08 -22.65 18.30
CA ASP A 213 12.23 -23.57 18.30
C ASP A 213 13.17 -23.41 19.53
N GLY A 214 12.62 -23.07 20.70
CA GLY A 214 13.39 -22.87 21.93
C GLY A 214 14.06 -21.49 22.06
N GLU A 215 13.88 -20.59 21.08
CA GLU A 215 14.36 -19.21 21.12
C GLU A 215 13.20 -18.21 21.22
N GLU A 216 13.41 -17.11 21.98
CA GLU A 216 12.47 -15.99 22.03
C GLU A 216 12.60 -15.15 20.75
N LYS A 217 11.60 -15.18 19.86
CA LYS A 217 11.51 -14.25 18.72
C LYS A 217 10.62 -13.07 19.05
N PHE A 218 11.13 -11.86 18.83
CA PHE A 218 10.42 -10.62 19.04
C PHE A 218 9.77 -10.15 17.74
N ASN A 219 8.43 -10.12 17.66
CA ASN A 219 7.71 -9.55 16.52
C ASN A 219 7.30 -8.10 16.83
N CYS A 220 8.26 -7.18 16.70
CA CYS A 220 8.10 -5.78 17.06
C CYS A 220 7.47 -4.92 15.96
N ALA A 221 7.72 -5.25 14.69
CA ALA A 221 7.46 -4.35 13.57
C ALA A 221 5.99 -4.27 13.15
N LEU A 222 5.14 -5.18 13.64
CA LEU A 222 3.78 -5.37 13.14
C LEU A 222 2.71 -5.12 14.20
N LEU A 223 3.09 -5.08 15.48
CA LEU A 223 2.20 -4.68 16.57
C LEU A 223 2.26 -3.15 16.67
N ASN A 224 1.09 -2.52 16.68
CA ASN A 224 0.96 -1.06 16.62
C ASN A 224 1.55 -0.41 15.35
N ASP A 225 1.46 -1.08 14.20
CA ASP A 225 1.76 -0.48 12.90
C ASP A 225 0.65 0.50 12.45
N TRP A 226 0.48 1.55 13.24
CA TRP A 226 -0.44 2.67 12.99
C TRP A 226 0.23 3.99 13.38
N ALA A 227 -0.19 5.06 12.74
CA ALA A 227 0.17 6.43 13.06
C ALA A 227 -0.93 7.39 12.63
N ILE A 228 -0.91 8.60 13.16
CA ILE A 228 -1.87 9.66 12.82
C ILE A 228 -1.10 10.82 12.21
N LEU A 229 -1.45 11.19 10.99
CA LEU A 229 -0.97 12.43 10.37
C LEU A 229 -1.89 13.57 10.80
N ILE A 230 -1.29 14.70 11.17
CA ILE A 230 -2.00 15.97 11.37
C ILE A 230 -1.83 16.80 10.11
N LEU A 231 -2.95 17.08 9.44
CA LEU A 231 -2.99 17.86 8.21
C LEU A 231 -2.99 19.37 8.50
N ALA A 232 -2.31 20.11 7.62
CA ALA A 232 -2.27 21.58 7.59
C ALA A 232 -3.67 22.19 7.41
N ASP A 233 -4.59 21.46 6.78
CA ASP A 233 -5.98 21.86 6.56
C ASP A 233 -6.97 21.02 7.37
N ARG A 234 -8.12 21.61 7.73
CA ARG A 234 -9.25 20.93 8.38
C ARG A 234 -10.09 20.11 7.39
N MET A 235 -9.43 19.29 6.57
CA MET A 235 -10.05 18.57 5.46
C MET A 235 -11.24 17.70 5.90
N GLY A 236 -11.21 17.13 7.10
CA GLY A 236 -12.31 16.33 7.65
C GLY A 236 -13.64 17.08 7.79
N GLU A 237 -13.62 18.41 7.94
CA GLU A 237 -14.84 19.25 8.02
C GLU A 237 -15.49 19.49 6.65
N THR A 238 -14.77 19.25 5.56
CA THR A 238 -15.28 19.38 4.19
C THR A 238 -15.50 18.04 3.51
N HIS A 239 -14.83 16.98 3.98
CA HIS A 239 -14.85 15.64 3.39
C HIS A 239 -15.57 14.60 4.24
N GLY A 240 -15.89 14.93 5.50
CA GLY A 240 -16.34 13.96 6.50
C GLY A 240 -15.19 13.08 6.99
N TYR A 241 -15.41 12.39 8.10
CA TYR A 241 -14.43 11.47 8.67
C TYR A 241 -15.10 10.26 9.32
N LEU A 242 -14.32 9.18 9.43
CA LEU A 242 -14.70 7.94 10.09
C LEU A 242 -14.64 8.10 11.60
N GLY A 243 -15.48 7.35 12.29
CA GLY A 243 -15.29 7.06 13.70
C GLY A 243 -14.33 5.89 13.85
N VAL A 244 -13.79 5.69 15.04
CA VAL A 244 -12.97 4.52 15.36
C VAL A 244 -13.59 3.73 16.51
N LYS A 245 -13.58 2.40 16.39
CA LYS A 245 -14.18 1.45 17.33
C LYS A 245 -13.30 0.24 17.56
N GLU A 246 -13.43 -0.33 18.75
CA GLU A 246 -12.82 -1.62 19.06
C GLU A 246 -13.52 -2.75 18.31
N PHE A 247 -12.73 -3.75 17.90
CA PHE A 247 -13.26 -4.96 17.30
C PHE A 247 -13.84 -5.89 18.36
N ASP A 248 -15.14 -6.12 18.32
CA ASP A 248 -15.83 -7.07 19.21
C ASP A 248 -15.85 -8.48 18.59
N THR A 249 -15.04 -9.37 19.14
CA THR A 249 -14.91 -10.76 18.69
C THR A 249 -16.21 -11.54 18.83
N LYS A 250 -17.07 -11.21 19.79
CA LYS A 250 -18.31 -11.96 20.04
C LYS A 250 -19.35 -11.70 18.96
N THR A 251 -19.35 -10.49 18.40
CA THR A 251 -20.38 -10.04 17.46
C THR A 251 -19.88 -9.93 16.02
N LEU A 252 -18.57 -9.73 15.79
CA LEU A 252 -18.01 -9.42 14.48
C LEU A 252 -17.08 -10.51 13.90
N MET A 253 -16.58 -11.45 14.72
CA MET A 253 -15.73 -12.54 14.24
C MET A 253 -16.51 -13.47 13.30
N ASN A 254 -15.88 -13.90 12.21
CA ASN A 254 -16.47 -14.78 11.18
C ASN A 254 -17.77 -14.23 10.56
N LYS A 255 -17.92 -12.91 10.56
CA LYS A 255 -18.98 -12.19 9.86
C LYS A 255 -18.37 -11.39 8.70
N GLN A 256 -19.18 -11.10 7.69
CA GLN A 256 -18.79 -10.31 6.51
C GLN A 256 -19.30 -8.86 6.50
N PRO A 257 -19.25 -8.08 7.61
CA PRO A 257 -19.81 -6.74 7.62
C PRO A 257 -18.83 -5.68 7.07
N PHE A 258 -17.58 -6.07 6.79
CA PHE A 258 -16.51 -5.12 6.58
C PHE A 258 -16.22 -4.84 5.10
N SER A 259 -15.65 -3.66 4.89
CA SER A 259 -15.12 -3.17 3.65
C SER A 259 -13.71 -2.65 3.87
N HIS A 260 -12.92 -2.66 2.80
CA HIS A 260 -11.57 -2.09 2.76
C HIS A 260 -11.40 -1.27 1.49
N VAL A 261 -10.71 -0.14 1.61
CA VAL A 261 -10.34 0.70 0.47
C VAL A 261 -8.84 0.99 0.56
N GLY A 262 -8.14 0.78 -0.55
CA GLY A 262 -6.72 1.07 -0.68
C GLY A 262 -6.38 1.68 -2.03
N PHE A 263 -5.19 2.28 -2.10
CA PHE A 263 -4.63 2.95 -3.28
C PHE A 263 -3.34 2.23 -3.69
N PRO A 264 -3.44 1.02 -4.27
CA PRO A 264 -2.28 0.24 -4.63
C PRO A 264 -1.43 0.91 -5.71
N ASN A 265 -0.12 0.67 -5.68
CA ASN A 265 0.85 1.31 -6.57
C ASN A 265 1.65 0.32 -7.44
N LYS A 266 1.28 -0.96 -7.44
CA LYS A 266 1.98 -2.04 -8.17
C LYS A 266 1.14 -2.67 -9.29
N PHE A 267 1.89 -3.28 -10.21
CA PHE A 267 1.60 -3.82 -11.55
C PHE A 267 0.29 -4.55 -11.85
N LEU A 268 -0.50 -5.01 -10.88
CA LEU A 268 -1.75 -5.72 -11.19
C LEU A 268 -2.90 -4.79 -11.60
N TYR A 269 -2.80 -3.50 -11.28
CA TYR A 269 -3.86 -2.50 -11.51
C TYR A 269 -3.28 -1.21 -12.06
N ASP A 270 -4.06 -0.49 -12.86
CA ASP A 270 -3.73 0.85 -13.31
C ASP A 270 -3.43 1.74 -12.11
N LYS A 271 -2.26 2.39 -12.16
CA LYS A 271 -1.78 3.23 -11.06
C LYS A 271 -2.77 4.37 -10.84
N GLY A 272 -3.15 4.59 -9.60
CA GLY A 272 -3.87 5.81 -9.21
C GLY A 272 -5.39 5.69 -9.17
N LYS A 273 -5.91 4.49 -8.90
CA LYS A 273 -7.33 4.27 -8.64
C LYS A 273 -7.53 3.68 -7.23
N PRO A 274 -8.62 4.05 -6.54
CA PRO A 274 -9.03 3.38 -5.32
C PRO A 274 -9.57 2.00 -5.67
N LEU A 275 -9.06 0.97 -4.99
CA LEU A 275 -9.65 -0.37 -5.02
C LEU A 275 -10.41 -0.61 -3.73
N ARG A 276 -11.67 -1.02 -3.86
CA ARG A 276 -12.53 -1.40 -2.76
C ARG A 276 -12.80 -2.90 -2.78
N GLN A 277 -12.89 -3.49 -1.60
CA GLN A 277 -13.47 -4.81 -1.39
C GLN A 277 -14.55 -4.71 -0.31
N ASP A 278 -15.64 -5.44 -0.51
CA ASP A 278 -16.75 -5.58 0.43
C ASP A 278 -16.89 -7.03 0.88
N GLY A 279 -17.69 -7.25 1.92
CA GLY A 279 -17.96 -8.60 2.42
C GLY A 279 -16.75 -9.25 3.09
N ILE A 280 -15.86 -8.45 3.68
CA ILE A 280 -14.63 -8.92 4.32
C ILE A 280 -14.96 -9.57 5.66
N THR A 281 -14.37 -10.73 5.87
CA THR A 281 -14.40 -11.52 7.10
C THR A 281 -13.13 -11.30 7.91
N VAL A 282 -13.27 -11.05 9.22
CA VAL A 282 -12.18 -11.29 10.17
C VAL A 282 -12.28 -12.75 10.63
N GLU A 283 -11.28 -13.57 10.33
CA GLU A 283 -11.32 -15.01 10.60
C GLU A 283 -10.64 -15.40 11.91
N LYS A 284 -9.57 -14.69 12.26
CA LYS A 284 -8.80 -14.90 13.48
C LYS A 284 -8.00 -13.66 13.83
N CYS A 285 -7.53 -13.60 15.06
CA CYS A 285 -6.46 -12.69 15.44
C CYS A 285 -5.11 -13.40 15.31
N TYR A 286 -4.04 -12.65 15.05
CA TYR A 286 -2.73 -13.25 14.80
C TYR A 286 -2.21 -14.03 16.02
N THR A 287 -2.36 -13.48 17.23
CA THR A 287 -2.03 -14.17 18.48
C THR A 287 -3.26 -14.37 19.36
N SER A 288 -3.93 -13.30 19.75
CA SER A 288 -5.14 -13.31 20.55
C SER A 288 -5.85 -11.97 20.39
N CYS A 289 -7.16 -12.02 20.21
CA CYS A 289 -7.98 -10.83 20.08
C CYS A 289 -8.11 -10.03 21.38
N ASP A 290 -7.68 -10.59 22.51
CA ASP A 290 -7.67 -9.91 23.80
C ASP A 290 -6.41 -9.04 24.00
N ILE A 291 -5.44 -9.10 23.07
CA ILE A 291 -4.21 -8.32 23.13
C ILE A 291 -4.43 -7.01 22.36
N PRO A 292 -4.43 -5.83 23.01
CA PRO A 292 -4.45 -4.55 22.32
C PRO A 292 -3.21 -4.43 21.43
N GLY A 293 -3.39 -4.11 20.14
CA GLY A 293 -2.26 -3.98 19.21
C GLY A 293 -2.15 -5.16 18.26
N ASP A 294 -2.88 -6.25 18.53
CA ASP A 294 -2.86 -7.43 17.68
C ASP A 294 -3.53 -7.19 16.33
N ARG A 295 -3.30 -8.11 15.41
CA ARG A 295 -3.75 -8.02 14.03
C ARG A 295 -4.98 -8.87 13.81
N LEU A 296 -5.99 -8.25 13.22
CA LEU A 296 -7.14 -8.92 12.62
C LEU A 296 -6.69 -9.53 11.30
N LEU A 297 -6.73 -10.85 11.19
CA LEU A 297 -6.45 -11.57 9.95
C LEU A 297 -7.76 -11.74 9.18
N THR A 298 -7.76 -11.29 7.92
CA THR A 298 -8.98 -11.17 7.12
C THR A 298 -8.86 -11.86 5.77
N ASP A 299 -9.99 -12.11 5.10
CA ASP A 299 -10.04 -12.54 3.69
C ASP A 299 -9.93 -11.37 2.69
N ALA A 300 -9.53 -10.18 3.16
CA ALA A 300 -9.29 -9.03 2.29
C ALA A 300 -8.04 -9.22 1.43
N ASP A 301 -8.13 -8.84 0.16
CA ASP A 301 -7.04 -8.88 -0.81
C ASP A 301 -6.05 -7.73 -0.54
N CYS A 302 -4.77 -8.06 -0.45
CA CYS A 302 -3.73 -7.16 0.02
C CYS A 302 -2.65 -6.88 -1.02
N GLN A 303 -2.29 -5.60 -1.18
CA GLN A 303 -1.26 -5.19 -2.13
C GLN A 303 -0.45 -3.99 -1.63
N CYS A 304 0.78 -3.85 -2.13
CA CYS A 304 1.60 -2.66 -1.89
C CYS A 304 0.84 -1.38 -2.29
N GLY A 305 0.86 -0.39 -1.40
CA GLY A 305 0.09 0.85 -1.52
C GLY A 305 -1.21 0.85 -0.72
N ALA A 306 -1.80 -0.31 -0.42
CA ALA A 306 -2.98 -0.40 0.45
C ALA A 306 -2.67 -0.16 1.93
N SER A 307 -1.39 -0.20 2.33
CA SER A 307 -0.92 0.09 3.69
C SER A 307 -1.52 1.39 4.22
N GLY A 308 -2.14 1.33 5.40
CA GLY A 308 -2.84 2.46 6.03
C GLY A 308 -4.31 2.58 5.68
N GLY A 309 -4.80 1.84 4.68
CA GLY A 309 -6.21 1.81 4.33
C GLY A 309 -7.06 1.18 5.44
N PRO A 310 -8.32 1.63 5.62
CA PRO A 310 -9.15 1.20 6.74
C PRO A 310 -9.77 -0.17 6.53
N LEU A 311 -9.90 -0.96 7.60
CA LEU A 311 -10.97 -1.95 7.72
C LEU A 311 -12.15 -1.24 8.37
N PHE A 312 -13.27 -1.10 7.67
CA PHE A 312 -14.41 -0.32 8.16
C PHE A 312 -15.74 -0.99 7.85
N ARG A 313 -16.80 -0.54 8.51
CA ARG A 313 -18.18 -0.87 8.14
C ARG A 313 -19.07 0.34 8.32
N MET A 314 -20.20 0.31 7.63
CA MET A 314 -21.27 1.29 7.81
C MET A 314 -22.21 0.84 8.93
N GLU A 315 -22.56 1.77 9.82
CA GLU A 315 -23.57 1.59 10.88
C GLU A 315 -24.42 2.87 10.90
N ASP A 316 -25.72 2.74 10.71
CA ASP A 316 -26.67 3.87 10.70
C ASP A 316 -26.26 5.02 9.77
N GLY A 317 -25.69 4.66 8.60
CA GLY A 317 -25.22 5.63 7.60
C GLY A 317 -23.90 6.33 7.95
N LEU A 318 -23.21 5.88 8.99
CA LEU A 318 -21.93 6.39 9.46
C LEU A 318 -20.82 5.34 9.32
N ALA A 319 -19.61 5.77 8.95
CA ALA A 319 -18.50 4.85 8.72
C ALA A 319 -17.64 4.72 9.99
N TRP A 320 -17.42 3.47 10.41
CA TRP A 320 -16.63 3.12 11.59
C TRP A 320 -15.45 2.26 11.19
N GLN A 321 -14.25 2.69 11.56
CA GLN A 321 -13.00 1.99 11.31
C GLN A 321 -12.60 1.15 12.52
N TYR A 322 -12.22 -0.08 12.23
CA TYR A 322 -11.86 -1.13 13.18
C TYR A 322 -10.38 -1.49 13.12
N GLY A 323 -9.69 -1.16 12.03
CA GLY A 323 -8.27 -1.43 11.90
C GLY A 323 -7.61 -0.71 10.74
N VAL A 324 -6.29 -0.84 10.69
CA VAL A 324 -5.41 -0.20 9.71
C VAL A 324 -4.65 -1.28 8.95
N ALA A 325 -4.75 -1.30 7.61
CA ALA A 325 -4.06 -2.28 6.78
C ALA A 325 -2.54 -2.15 7.01
N SER A 326 -1.92 -3.20 7.53
CA SER A 326 -0.53 -3.17 7.97
C SER A 326 0.34 -4.06 7.09
N SER A 327 -0.01 -5.34 7.01
CA SER A 327 0.82 -6.32 6.34
C SER A 327 -0.02 -7.29 5.53
N ARG A 328 0.66 -7.93 4.59
CA ARG A 328 0.15 -9.16 4.01
C ARG A 328 0.29 -10.28 5.05
N PHE A 329 -0.58 -11.26 5.01
CA PHE A 329 -0.39 -12.53 5.69
C PHE A 329 -0.72 -13.66 4.72
N TRP A 330 0.02 -14.74 4.88
CA TRP A 330 -0.11 -15.94 4.08
C TRP A 330 -0.52 -17.07 5.01
N ASP A 331 -1.40 -17.94 4.56
CA ASP A 331 -1.59 -19.22 5.24
C ASP A 331 -0.45 -20.14 4.84
N LEU A 332 0.30 -20.62 5.82
CA LEU A 332 1.47 -21.48 5.64
C LEU A 332 1.13 -22.85 5.07
N THR A 333 -0.15 -23.24 5.14
CA THR A 333 -0.60 -24.59 4.81
C THR A 333 -1.07 -24.73 3.37
N GLU A 334 -1.28 -23.64 2.64
CA GLU A 334 -1.73 -23.70 1.25
C GLU A 334 -0.85 -22.81 0.37
N SER A 335 -0.18 -23.44 -0.60
CA SER A 335 0.55 -22.78 -1.68
C SER A 335 -0.44 -22.03 -2.59
N GLN A 336 -1.06 -20.96 -2.11
CA GLN A 336 -1.88 -20.08 -2.96
C GLN A 336 -1.01 -18.95 -3.51
N THR A 337 -1.18 -18.71 -4.82
CA THR A 337 -0.62 -17.55 -5.49
C THR A 337 -1.42 -16.28 -5.12
N PRO A 338 -0.81 -15.09 -5.18
CA PRO A 338 -1.45 -13.82 -4.79
C PRO A 338 -2.82 -13.57 -5.45
N PRO A 339 -3.70 -12.71 -4.88
CA PRO A 339 -3.42 -11.75 -3.83
C PRO A 339 -3.24 -12.38 -2.44
N ASP A 340 -2.27 -11.85 -1.70
CA ASP A 340 -2.10 -12.23 -0.31
C ASP A 340 -3.24 -11.64 0.52
N ARG A 341 -3.55 -12.27 1.65
CA ARG A 341 -4.58 -11.81 2.56
C ARG A 341 -4.09 -10.63 3.40
N CYS A 342 -4.97 -9.72 3.80
CA CYS A 342 -4.62 -8.49 4.52
C CYS A 342 -4.78 -8.66 6.04
N ALA A 343 -3.73 -8.29 6.76
CA ALA A 343 -3.76 -8.15 8.21
C ALA A 343 -3.97 -6.67 8.58
N PHE A 344 -4.92 -6.42 9.47
CA PHE A 344 -5.24 -5.08 9.95
C PHE A 344 -4.84 -4.96 11.41
N VAL A 345 -4.01 -3.97 11.74
CA VAL A 345 -3.73 -3.67 13.15
C VAL A 345 -4.98 -3.06 13.76
N SER A 346 -5.43 -3.66 14.86
CA SER A 346 -6.53 -3.17 15.66
C SER A 346 -6.11 -3.10 17.12
N SER A 347 -6.39 -1.96 17.76
CA SER A 347 -6.00 -1.76 19.15
C SER A 347 -6.81 -0.67 19.82
N THR A 348 -7.04 -0.87 21.12
CA THR A 348 -7.52 0.21 21.99
C THR A 348 -6.58 1.43 21.90
N LYS A 349 -5.28 1.19 21.68
CA LYS A 349 -4.24 2.22 21.59
C LYS A 349 -4.41 3.18 20.41
N PHE A 350 -4.70 2.71 19.19
CA PHE A 350 -4.91 3.65 18.09
C PHE A 350 -6.21 4.45 18.30
N ILE A 351 -7.25 3.85 18.88
CA ILE A 351 -8.51 4.53 19.22
C ILE A 351 -8.25 5.66 20.22
N THR A 352 -7.53 5.36 21.29
CA THR A 352 -7.14 6.35 22.30
C THR A 352 -6.23 7.44 21.72
N ALA A 353 -5.34 7.09 20.80
CA ALA A 353 -4.48 8.07 20.14
C ALA A 353 -5.28 9.00 19.22
N VAL A 354 -6.31 8.49 18.52
CA VAL A 354 -7.22 9.32 17.74
C VAL A 354 -8.00 10.26 18.64
N ALA A 355 -8.52 9.76 19.78
CA ALA A 355 -9.22 10.60 20.76
C ALA A 355 -8.31 11.73 21.28
N MET A 356 -7.09 11.37 21.71
CA MET A 356 -6.09 12.32 22.19
C MET A 356 -5.73 13.36 21.11
N ALA A 357 -5.43 12.90 19.90
CA ALA A 357 -5.03 13.78 18.80
C ALA A 357 -6.15 14.77 18.43
N ARG A 358 -7.42 14.34 18.44
CA ARG A 358 -8.57 15.22 18.21
C ARG A 358 -8.81 16.22 19.34
N GLN A 359 -8.47 15.87 20.57
CA GLN A 359 -8.59 16.81 21.68
C GLN A 359 -7.47 17.86 21.68
N GLN A 360 -6.23 17.43 21.41
CA GLN A 360 -5.06 18.30 21.46
C GLN A 360 -4.94 19.19 20.22
N VAL A 361 -5.34 18.67 19.06
CA VAL A 361 -5.33 19.38 17.78
C VAL A 361 -6.71 19.22 17.15
N PRO A 362 -7.73 19.96 17.62
CA PRO A 362 -9.08 19.84 17.10
C PRO A 362 -9.18 20.18 15.63
#